data_AF-A0A7K8K644-F1
#
_entry.id   AF-A0A7K8K644-F1
#
_cell.length_a   1.000
_cell.length_b   1.000
_cell.length_c   1.000
_cell.angle_alpha   90.00
_cell.angle_beta   90.00
_cell.angle_gamma   90.00
#
_symmetry.space_group_name_H-M   'P 1'
#
loop_
_entity.id
_entity.type
_entity.pdbx_description
1 polymer ?
#
loop_
_entity_poly.entity_id
_entity_poly.type
_entity_poly.pdbx_seq_one_letter_code
_entity_poly.pdbx_strand_id
1 'polypeptide(L)'
;PALACFSDFTEMMRALGYPRLISMENFQTPNFMLVSEVLLWLVRRYEPQTDIAAEVETEQDRVFFIKAVAQFMATKAHIKLNTKKLYQADGHAVKELLKVTSMLYGAMNTKGVERADVNEEDSSKFKFDLGSKIADLKAARQLASEITSKGASLYDLLGKEVDLREARTESIARPLEINEAEKVIKIAIDCVLEQVKKTKDMLNNVALDEANLEAKIEKRKLELERSQKRLQTLQSVRPAFMDEYEKIEEQLQKQYSSYLEKFRNLTYMEQLLDDLHRTEQEMFEVRQLRKAQQR
;
A
#
# COMPACT_ATOMS: atom_id res chain seq x y z
N PRO A 1 -0.59 -6.32 -15.67
CA PRO A 1 -1.62 -6.19 -14.61
C PRO A 1 -2.89 -5.43 -15.06
N ALA A 2 -2.75 -4.24 -15.68
CA ALA A 2 -3.91 -3.44 -16.11
C ALA A 2 -4.71 -4.05 -17.28
N LEU A 3 -4.02 -4.67 -18.25
CA LEU A 3 -4.65 -5.34 -19.41
C LEU A 3 -5.48 -6.57 -19.02
N ALA A 4 -5.00 -7.38 -18.07
CA ALA A 4 -5.72 -8.56 -17.58
C ALA A 4 -7.04 -8.16 -16.88
N CYS A 5 -6.97 -7.19 -15.97
CA CYS A 5 -8.13 -6.63 -15.26
C CYS A 5 -9.21 -6.09 -16.22
N PHE A 6 -8.81 -5.56 -17.38
CA PHE A 6 -9.77 -5.08 -18.37
C PHE A 6 -10.40 -6.21 -19.18
N SER A 7 -9.61 -7.19 -19.60
CA SER A 7 -10.10 -8.38 -20.29
C SER A 7 -11.17 -9.07 -19.46
N ASP A 8 -10.87 -9.32 -18.18
CA ASP A 8 -11.78 -9.95 -17.22
C ASP A 8 -13.09 -9.15 -17.08
N PHE A 9 -12.99 -7.83 -16.97
CA PHE A 9 -14.16 -6.96 -16.89
C PHE A 9 -15.07 -7.08 -18.13
N THR A 10 -14.51 -6.98 -19.34
CA THR A 10 -15.32 -7.04 -20.57
C THR A 10 -15.97 -8.40 -20.78
N GLU A 11 -15.27 -9.47 -20.42
CA GLU A 11 -15.79 -10.83 -20.52
C GLU A 11 -16.94 -11.05 -19.53
N MET A 12 -16.75 -10.66 -18.26
CA MET A 12 -17.79 -10.77 -17.24
C MET A 12 -19.02 -9.92 -17.56
N MET A 13 -18.85 -8.70 -18.08
CA MET A 13 -19.96 -7.84 -18.50
C MET A 13 -20.76 -8.47 -19.64
N ARG A 14 -20.06 -9.07 -20.64
CA ARG A 14 -20.71 -9.79 -21.73
C ARG A 14 -21.49 -11.00 -21.20
N ALA A 15 -20.89 -11.77 -20.30
CA ALA A 15 -21.55 -12.94 -19.74
C ALA A 15 -22.76 -12.59 -18.86
N LEU A 16 -22.71 -11.48 -18.13
CA LEU A 16 -23.85 -10.96 -17.38
C LEU A 16 -24.99 -10.43 -18.27
N GLY A 17 -24.74 -10.30 -19.58
CA GLY A 17 -25.73 -9.86 -20.57
C GLY A 17 -25.78 -8.35 -20.78
N TYR A 18 -24.69 -7.62 -20.51
CA TYR A 18 -24.63 -6.19 -20.81
C TYR A 18 -24.75 -5.96 -22.33
N PRO A 19 -25.69 -5.11 -22.80
CA PRO A 19 -26.08 -5.07 -24.21
C PRO A 19 -25.07 -4.35 -25.12
N ARG A 20 -24.23 -3.48 -24.57
CA ARG A 20 -23.30 -2.64 -25.33
C ARG A 20 -21.89 -3.25 -25.31
N LEU A 21 -21.20 -3.23 -26.45
CA LEU A 21 -19.79 -3.64 -26.51
C LEU A 21 -18.90 -2.62 -25.79
N ILE A 22 -18.10 -3.12 -24.85
CA ILE A 22 -17.10 -2.34 -24.11
C ILE A 22 -15.71 -2.68 -24.66
N SER A 23 -14.95 -1.67 -25.09
CA SER A 23 -13.58 -1.81 -25.59
C SER A 23 -12.57 -1.01 -24.75
N MET A 24 -11.30 -1.42 -24.78
CA MET A 24 -10.20 -0.72 -24.07
C MET A 24 -10.13 0.76 -24.43
N GLU A 25 -10.39 1.09 -25.70
CA GLU A 25 -10.33 2.45 -26.23
C GLU A 25 -11.36 3.36 -25.57
N ASN A 26 -12.50 2.83 -25.11
CA ASN A 26 -13.53 3.63 -24.46
C ASN A 26 -13.10 4.22 -23.11
N PHE A 27 -12.01 3.73 -22.52
CA PHE A 27 -11.48 4.19 -21.22
C PHE A 27 -10.06 4.77 -21.33
N GLN A 28 -9.52 4.93 -22.54
CA GLN A 28 -8.26 5.65 -22.74
C GLN A 28 -8.40 7.15 -22.44
N THR A 29 -9.60 7.69 -22.68
CA THR A 29 -10.00 9.04 -22.28
C THR A 29 -11.21 8.98 -21.33
N PRO A 30 -11.40 9.99 -20.47
CA PRO A 30 -12.56 10.04 -19.57
C PRO A 30 -13.89 9.93 -20.32
N ASN A 31 -14.66 8.88 -20.04
CA ASN A 31 -15.96 8.62 -20.64
C ASN A 31 -17.03 8.40 -19.56
N PHE A 32 -17.46 9.50 -18.94
CA PHE A 32 -18.41 9.44 -17.83
C PHE A 32 -19.76 8.83 -18.24
N MET A 33 -20.23 9.11 -19.47
CA MET A 33 -21.50 8.58 -19.97
C MET A 33 -21.51 7.06 -20.01
N LEU A 34 -20.41 6.44 -20.43
CA LEU A 34 -20.30 4.98 -20.41
C LEU A 34 -20.24 4.45 -18.96
N VAL A 35 -19.51 5.12 -18.06
CA VAL A 35 -19.41 4.70 -16.66
C VAL A 35 -20.76 4.81 -15.96
N SER A 36 -21.53 5.88 -16.17
CA SER A 36 -22.85 6.05 -15.58
C SER A 36 -23.85 5.02 -16.11
N GLU A 37 -23.83 4.76 -17.42
CA GLU A 37 -24.65 3.72 -18.06
C GLU A 37 -24.36 2.33 -17.46
N VAL A 38 -23.07 1.97 -17.37
CA VAL A 38 -22.64 0.69 -16.80
C VAL A 38 -23.01 0.57 -15.32
N LEU A 39 -22.76 1.62 -14.52
CA LEU A 39 -23.10 1.62 -13.10
C LEU A 39 -24.61 1.46 -12.88
N LEU A 40 -25.42 2.22 -13.62
CA LEU A 40 -26.87 2.13 -13.51
C LEU A 40 -27.37 0.74 -13.90
N TRP A 41 -26.80 0.16 -14.96
CA TRP A 41 -27.13 -1.19 -15.38
C TRP A 41 -26.77 -2.23 -14.31
N LEU A 42 -25.57 -2.16 -13.73
CA LEU A 42 -25.13 -3.07 -12.67
C LEU A 42 -26.00 -2.95 -11.41
N VAL A 43 -26.37 -1.73 -11.02
CA VAL A 43 -27.26 -1.51 -9.87
C VAL A 43 -28.65 -2.09 -10.12
N ARG A 44 -29.24 -1.84 -11.29
CA ARG A 44 -30.54 -2.42 -11.66
C ARG A 44 -30.50 -3.94 -11.78
N ARG A 45 -29.34 -4.51 -12.14
CA ARG A 45 -29.12 -5.95 -12.17
C ARG A 45 -29.07 -6.56 -10.77
N TYR A 46 -28.57 -5.81 -9.79
CA TYR A 46 -28.57 -6.21 -8.38
C TYR A 46 -29.96 -6.06 -7.75
N GLU A 47 -30.62 -4.92 -7.96
CA GLU A 47 -31.96 -4.64 -7.44
C GLU A 47 -32.80 -3.90 -8.50
N PRO A 48 -33.82 -4.55 -9.09
CA PRO A 48 -34.59 -3.95 -10.19
C PRO A 48 -35.39 -2.70 -9.81
N GLN A 49 -35.74 -2.53 -8.53
CA GLN A 49 -36.59 -1.45 -8.02
C GLN A 49 -35.78 -0.25 -7.49
N THR A 50 -34.51 -0.12 -7.87
CA THR A 50 -33.66 0.97 -7.38
C THR A 50 -34.09 2.33 -7.94
N ASP A 51 -34.34 3.28 -7.03
CA ASP A 51 -34.66 4.69 -7.30
C ASP A 51 -33.39 5.55 -7.37
N ILE A 52 -32.55 5.30 -8.39
CA ILE A 52 -31.40 6.16 -8.70
C ILE A 52 -31.71 6.91 -9.99
N ALA A 53 -31.67 8.24 -9.92
CA ALA A 53 -31.85 9.14 -11.06
C ALA A 53 -30.83 8.83 -12.17
N ALA A 54 -31.30 8.73 -13.41
CA ALA A 54 -30.44 8.43 -14.58
C ALA A 54 -29.84 9.69 -15.24
N GLU A 55 -30.31 10.86 -14.83
CA GLU A 55 -29.89 12.15 -15.39
C GLU A 55 -28.48 12.51 -14.89
N VAL A 56 -27.56 12.75 -15.84
CA VAL A 56 -26.14 13.00 -15.57
C VAL A 56 -25.58 14.13 -16.45
N GLU A 57 -26.46 15.03 -16.90
CA GLU A 57 -26.14 16.09 -17.85
C GLU A 57 -25.22 17.15 -17.23
N THR A 58 -25.55 17.61 -16.01
CA THR A 58 -24.75 18.61 -15.30
C THR A 58 -23.70 17.97 -14.39
N GLU A 59 -22.64 18.72 -14.07
CA GLU A 59 -21.61 18.25 -13.13
C GLU A 59 -22.18 17.94 -11.74
N GLN A 60 -23.19 18.70 -11.30
CA GLN A 60 -23.85 18.45 -10.02
C GLN A 60 -24.58 17.11 -10.05
N ASP A 61 -25.32 16.83 -11.12
CA ASP A 61 -26.06 15.57 -11.28
C ASP A 61 -25.11 14.37 -11.30
N ARG A 62 -23.95 14.49 -11.96
CA ARG A 62 -22.92 13.45 -11.96
C ARG A 62 -22.39 13.14 -10.57
N VAL A 63 -22.17 14.18 -9.74
CA VAL A 63 -21.72 14.01 -8.36
C VAL A 63 -22.81 13.36 -7.50
N PHE A 64 -24.06 13.78 -7.65
CA PHE A 64 -25.19 13.16 -6.96
C PHE A 64 -25.37 11.69 -7.36
N PHE A 65 -25.31 11.38 -8.65
CA PHE A 65 -25.37 10.04 -9.20
C PHE A 65 -24.30 9.12 -8.59
N ILE A 66 -23.03 9.53 -8.62
CA ILE A 66 -21.93 8.73 -8.09
C ILE A 66 -22.08 8.50 -6.57
N LYS A 67 -22.52 9.51 -5.82
CA LYS A 67 -22.77 9.37 -4.38
C LYS A 67 -23.91 8.39 -4.11
N ALA A 68 -25.01 8.49 -4.85
CA ALA A 68 -26.16 7.61 -4.71
C ALA A 68 -25.78 6.14 -4.99
N VAL A 69 -25.07 5.89 -6.10
CA VAL A 69 -24.59 4.54 -6.46
C VAL A 69 -23.62 4.01 -5.40
N ALA A 70 -22.64 4.80 -4.95
CA ALA A 70 -21.68 4.36 -3.95
C ALA A 70 -22.35 4.05 -2.59
N GLN A 71 -23.30 4.87 -2.17
CA GLN A 71 -24.07 4.65 -0.95
C GLN A 71 -24.96 3.40 -1.06
N PHE A 72 -25.63 3.21 -2.20
CA PHE A 72 -26.43 2.02 -2.49
C PHE A 72 -25.57 0.75 -2.38
N MET A 73 -24.44 0.71 -3.10
CA MET A 73 -23.56 -0.46 -3.12
C MET A 73 -22.93 -0.74 -1.75
N ALA A 74 -22.60 0.28 -0.96
CA ALA A 74 -22.05 0.10 0.38
C ALA A 74 -23.08 -0.43 1.38
N THR A 75 -24.35 -0.01 1.26
CA THR A 75 -25.41 -0.37 2.22
C THR A 75 -26.12 -1.67 1.86
N LYS A 76 -26.33 -1.95 0.57
CA LYS A 76 -27.12 -3.10 0.08
C LYS A 76 -26.27 -4.28 -0.37
N ALA A 77 -25.10 -4.02 -0.94
CA ALA A 77 -24.18 -5.05 -1.43
C ALA A 77 -22.92 -5.18 -0.57
N HIS A 78 -22.74 -4.31 0.43
CA HIS A 78 -21.52 -4.21 1.25
C HIS A 78 -20.22 -3.99 0.43
N ILE A 79 -20.33 -3.40 -0.77
CA ILE A 79 -19.20 -3.09 -1.65
C ILE A 79 -18.84 -1.61 -1.52
N LYS A 80 -17.63 -1.33 -1.04
CA LYS A 80 -17.09 0.04 -0.95
C LYS A 80 -16.43 0.45 -2.28
N LEU A 81 -17.03 1.44 -2.94
CA LEU A 81 -16.54 2.00 -4.21
C LEU A 81 -15.80 3.32 -3.99
N ASN A 82 -14.74 3.56 -4.76
CA ASN A 82 -14.03 4.83 -4.76
C ASN A 82 -14.70 5.83 -5.72
N THR A 83 -15.44 6.78 -5.16
CA THR A 83 -16.19 7.80 -5.92
C THR A 83 -15.32 8.67 -6.82
N LYS A 84 -14.08 9.00 -6.39
CA LYS A 84 -13.15 9.80 -7.19
C LYS A 84 -12.72 9.05 -8.45
N LYS A 85 -12.40 7.75 -8.33
CA LYS A 85 -12.02 6.92 -9.49
C LYS A 85 -13.17 6.66 -10.44
N LEU A 86 -14.38 6.50 -9.92
CA LEU A 86 -15.57 6.40 -10.78
C LEU A 86 -15.82 7.70 -11.55
N TYR A 87 -15.68 8.86 -10.89
CA TYR A 87 -15.86 10.17 -11.53
C TYR A 87 -14.76 10.52 -12.55
N GLN A 88 -13.52 10.04 -12.34
CA GLN A 88 -12.44 10.17 -13.33
C GLN A 88 -12.78 9.52 -14.68
N ALA A 89 -13.63 8.49 -14.65
CA ALA A 89 -14.20 7.82 -15.82
C ALA A 89 -13.19 7.33 -16.89
N ASP A 90 -11.96 7.06 -16.47
CA ASP A 90 -10.88 6.50 -17.27
C ASP A 90 -10.61 5.03 -16.86
N GLY A 91 -9.46 4.47 -17.23
CA GLY A 91 -9.06 3.12 -16.84
C GLY A 91 -9.07 2.85 -15.32
N HIS A 92 -9.06 3.87 -14.45
CA HIS A 92 -9.20 3.69 -13.00
C HIS A 92 -10.63 3.34 -12.59
N ALA A 93 -11.63 3.81 -13.32
CA ALA A 93 -13.04 3.49 -13.07
C ALA A 93 -13.30 1.99 -13.28
N VAL A 94 -12.66 1.38 -14.28
CA VAL A 94 -12.79 -0.06 -14.59
C VAL A 94 -12.50 -0.95 -13.37
N LYS A 95 -11.49 -0.60 -12.56
CA LYS A 95 -11.15 -1.35 -11.35
C LYS A 95 -12.28 -1.31 -10.31
N GLU A 96 -13.02 -0.22 -10.24
CA GLU A 96 -14.15 -0.07 -9.33
C GLU A 96 -15.40 -0.76 -9.90
N LEU A 97 -15.64 -0.68 -11.21
CA LEU A 97 -16.70 -1.42 -11.91
C LEU A 97 -16.52 -2.94 -11.78
N LEU A 98 -15.28 -3.43 -11.86
CA LEU A 98 -14.97 -4.85 -11.76
C LEU A 98 -15.34 -5.43 -10.39
N LYS A 99 -15.30 -4.65 -9.30
CA LYS A 99 -15.72 -5.13 -7.96
C LYS A 99 -17.18 -5.58 -7.95
N VAL A 100 -18.04 -4.78 -8.56
CA VAL A 100 -19.48 -5.06 -8.65
C VAL A 100 -19.73 -6.20 -9.63
N THR A 101 -19.07 -6.13 -10.78
CA THR A 101 -19.20 -7.11 -11.88
C THR A 101 -18.78 -8.50 -11.43
N SER A 102 -17.64 -8.63 -10.72
CA SER A 102 -17.13 -9.92 -10.24
C SER A 102 -18.08 -10.57 -9.24
N MET A 103 -18.70 -9.79 -8.36
CA MET A 103 -19.68 -10.28 -7.40
C MET A 103 -20.94 -10.80 -8.10
N LEU A 104 -21.49 -10.02 -9.04
CA LEU A 104 -22.67 -10.43 -9.82
C LEU A 104 -22.37 -11.66 -10.69
N TYR A 105 -21.20 -11.70 -11.31
CA TYR A 105 -20.76 -12.81 -12.15
C TYR A 105 -20.56 -14.10 -11.33
N GLY A 106 -19.94 -13.99 -10.15
CA GLY A 106 -19.82 -15.11 -9.22
C GLY A 106 -21.17 -15.68 -8.80
N ALA A 107 -22.15 -14.82 -8.51
CA ALA A 107 -23.51 -15.23 -8.17
C ALA A 107 -24.29 -15.85 -9.35
N MET A 108 -23.94 -15.50 -10.59
CA MET A 108 -24.52 -16.12 -11.78
C MET A 108 -23.97 -17.52 -12.01
N ASN A 109 -22.66 -17.72 -11.84
CA ASN A 109 -22.02 -19.03 -12.05
C ASN A 109 -22.39 -20.05 -10.97
N THR A 110 -22.71 -19.64 -9.74
CA THR A 110 -23.18 -20.56 -8.70
C THR A 110 -24.56 -21.18 -9.02
N LYS A 111 -25.39 -20.50 -9.82
CA LYS A 111 -26.67 -21.05 -10.31
C LYS A 111 -26.54 -21.90 -11.58
N GLY A 112 -25.39 -21.85 -12.27
CA GLY A 112 -25.13 -22.59 -13.51
C GLY A 112 -24.63 -24.03 -13.31
N VAL A 113 -24.24 -24.41 -12.09
CA VAL A 113 -23.64 -25.73 -11.80
C VAL A 113 -24.70 -26.82 -11.57
N GLU A 114 -25.99 -26.49 -11.48
CA GLU A 114 -27.06 -27.48 -11.24
C GLU A 114 -27.66 -28.11 -12.52
N ARG A 115 -27.13 -27.85 -13.73
CA ARG A 115 -27.80 -28.30 -14.97
C ARG A 115 -26.95 -28.87 -16.11
N ALA A 116 -25.69 -29.23 -15.87
CA ALA A 116 -24.91 -29.97 -16.87
C ALA A 116 -24.58 -31.36 -16.34
N ASP A 117 -25.14 -32.35 -17.03
CA ASP A 117 -25.03 -33.78 -16.77
C ASP A 117 -23.60 -34.26 -16.55
N VAL A 118 -23.53 -35.28 -15.70
CA VAL A 118 -22.39 -36.13 -15.43
C VAL A 118 -21.82 -36.67 -16.74
N ASN A 119 -20.65 -36.18 -17.14
CA ASN A 119 -19.72 -36.94 -17.96
C ASN A 119 -18.32 -36.81 -17.37
N GLU A 120 -17.88 -37.90 -16.77
CA GLU A 120 -16.49 -38.19 -16.46
C GLU A 120 -15.70 -38.17 -17.76
N GLU A 121 -14.93 -37.11 -18.02
CA GLU A 121 -13.72 -37.10 -18.87
C GLU A 121 -13.14 -35.68 -18.98
N ASP A 122 -12.58 -35.15 -17.88
CA ASP A 122 -11.43 -34.22 -17.98
C ASP A 122 -10.67 -34.21 -16.65
N SER A 123 -10.05 -35.36 -16.31
CA SER A 123 -9.18 -35.51 -15.14
C SER A 123 -7.83 -34.75 -15.27
N SER A 124 -7.73 -33.79 -16.20
CA SER A 124 -6.51 -33.05 -16.53
C SER A 124 -6.56 -31.53 -16.30
N LYS A 125 -7.64 -30.98 -15.71
CA LYS A 125 -7.72 -29.53 -15.37
C LYS A 125 -7.89 -29.20 -13.89
N PHE A 126 -7.96 -30.18 -13.00
CA PHE A 126 -8.07 -29.94 -11.55
C PHE A 126 -6.72 -29.71 -10.85
N LYS A 127 -5.92 -28.77 -11.37
CA LYS A 127 -4.80 -28.18 -10.62
C LYS A 127 -5.09 -26.71 -10.38
N PHE A 128 -5.46 -26.41 -9.13
CA PHE A 128 -5.66 -25.11 -8.47
C PHE A 128 -7.11 -24.83 -8.02
N ASP A 129 -7.58 -25.58 -7.02
CA ASP A 129 -8.37 -24.97 -5.94
C ASP A 129 -8.18 -25.69 -4.58
N LEU A 130 -6.93 -26.05 -4.29
CA LEU A 130 -6.55 -26.67 -3.01
C LEU A 130 -6.56 -25.63 -1.88
N GLY A 131 -6.37 -24.36 -2.20
CA GLY A 131 -6.35 -23.26 -1.22
C GLY A 131 -7.72 -22.99 -0.59
N SER A 132 -8.80 -22.97 -1.38
CA SER A 132 -10.17 -22.76 -0.88
C SER A 132 -10.64 -23.93 -0.01
N LYS A 133 -10.45 -25.17 -0.48
CA LYS A 133 -10.82 -26.38 0.27
C LYS A 133 -10.01 -26.56 1.56
N ILE A 134 -8.73 -26.16 1.57
CA ILE A 134 -7.94 -26.15 2.82
C ILE A 134 -8.44 -25.07 3.78
N ALA A 135 -8.85 -23.90 3.28
CA ALA A 135 -9.43 -22.86 4.11
C ALA A 135 -10.76 -23.32 4.73
N ASP A 136 -11.62 -23.99 3.95
CA ASP A 136 -12.88 -24.55 4.43
C ASP A 136 -12.66 -25.68 5.44
N LEU A 137 -11.67 -26.56 5.22
CA LEU A 137 -11.29 -27.60 6.18
C LEU A 137 -10.72 -27.01 7.48
N LYS A 138 -9.95 -25.93 7.40
CA LYS A 138 -9.46 -25.21 8.59
C LYS A 138 -10.61 -24.53 9.33
N ALA A 139 -11.54 -23.90 8.62
CA ALA A 139 -12.74 -23.29 9.20
C ALA A 139 -13.63 -24.36 9.87
N ALA A 140 -13.85 -25.50 9.23
CA ALA A 140 -14.62 -26.60 9.79
C ALA A 140 -13.97 -27.17 11.07
N ARG A 141 -12.63 -27.32 11.09
CA ARG A 141 -11.89 -27.76 12.28
C ARG A 141 -11.96 -26.73 13.41
N GLN A 142 -11.88 -25.44 13.07
CA GLN A 142 -12.02 -24.35 14.04
C GLN A 142 -13.42 -24.33 14.65
N LEU A 143 -14.47 -24.42 13.82
CA LEU A 143 -15.86 -24.50 14.26
C LEU A 143 -16.11 -25.74 15.14
N ALA A 144 -15.55 -26.90 14.77
CA ALA A 144 -15.65 -28.10 15.61
C ALA A 144 -15.02 -27.89 16.99
N SER A 145 -13.86 -27.24 17.06
CA SER A 145 -13.21 -26.89 18.33
C SER A 145 -14.04 -25.90 19.15
N GLU A 146 -14.68 -24.93 18.49
CA GLU A 146 -15.57 -23.97 19.13
C GLU A 146 -16.83 -24.65 19.67
N ILE A 147 -17.43 -25.59 18.93
CA ILE A 147 -18.57 -26.38 19.40
C ILE A 147 -18.21 -27.14 20.67
N THR A 148 -17.03 -27.80 20.70
CA THR A 148 -16.59 -28.51 21.91
C THR A 148 -16.34 -27.54 23.08
N SER A 149 -15.69 -26.41 22.84
CA SER A 149 -15.43 -25.38 23.86
C SER A 149 -16.72 -24.77 24.42
N LYS A 150 -17.66 -24.41 23.53
CA LYS A 150 -18.98 -23.88 23.91
C LYS A 150 -19.83 -24.93 24.60
N GLY A 151 -19.76 -26.19 24.18
CA GLY A 151 -20.41 -27.32 24.84
C GLY A 151 -19.92 -27.51 26.27
N ALA A 152 -18.60 -27.48 26.49
CA ALA A 152 -18.02 -27.54 27.83
C ALA A 152 -18.44 -26.34 28.70
N SER A 153 -18.35 -25.12 28.14
CA SER A 153 -18.80 -23.93 28.85
C SER A 153 -20.28 -23.97 29.19
N LEU A 154 -21.13 -24.50 28.30
CA LEU A 154 -22.56 -24.65 28.54
C LEU A 154 -22.82 -25.69 29.62
N TYR A 155 -22.13 -26.83 29.61
CA TYR A 155 -22.22 -27.85 30.65
C TYR A 155 -21.88 -27.27 32.03
N ASP A 156 -20.78 -26.53 32.14
CA ASP A 156 -20.37 -25.90 33.39
C ASP A 156 -21.36 -24.84 33.87
N LEU A 157 -21.92 -24.05 32.95
CA LEU A 157 -22.93 -23.03 33.27
C LEU A 157 -24.25 -23.68 33.71
N LEU A 158 -24.71 -24.72 33.02
CA LEU A 158 -25.91 -25.48 33.39
C LEU A 158 -25.74 -26.21 34.72
N GLY A 159 -24.54 -26.71 35.01
CA GLY A 159 -24.21 -27.33 36.31
C GLY A 159 -24.37 -26.35 37.48
N LYS A 160 -24.15 -25.05 37.24
CA LYS A 160 -24.33 -23.98 38.23
C LYS A 160 -25.76 -23.42 38.26
N GLU A 161 -26.65 -23.84 37.36
CA GLU A 161 -27.97 -23.22 37.23
C GLU A 161 -28.83 -23.39 38.49
N VAL A 162 -28.66 -24.49 39.23
CA VAL A 162 -29.42 -24.70 40.48
C VAL A 162 -29.06 -23.63 41.51
N ASP A 163 -27.76 -23.43 41.77
CA ASP A 163 -27.26 -22.41 42.70
C ASP A 163 -27.58 -20.99 42.20
N LEU A 164 -27.38 -20.74 40.90
CA LEU A 164 -27.68 -19.44 40.29
C LEU A 164 -29.17 -19.13 40.32
N ARG A 165 -30.03 -20.14 40.17
CA ARG A 165 -31.49 -19.97 40.25
C ARG A 165 -31.92 -19.63 41.66
N GLU A 166 -31.39 -20.32 42.66
CA GLU A 166 -31.65 -20.01 44.07
C GLU A 166 -31.18 -18.60 44.42
N ALA A 167 -29.93 -18.25 44.10
CA ALA A 167 -29.38 -16.92 44.33
C ALA A 167 -30.17 -15.81 43.59
N ARG A 168 -30.64 -16.09 42.38
CA ARG A 168 -31.49 -15.17 41.60
C ARG A 168 -32.86 -15.00 42.25
N THR A 169 -33.51 -16.09 42.69
CA THR A 169 -34.80 -16.02 43.37
C THR A 169 -34.68 -15.30 44.71
N GLU A 170 -33.61 -15.52 45.47
CA GLU A 170 -33.31 -14.80 46.71
C GLU A 170 -33.08 -13.30 46.44
N SER A 171 -32.29 -12.96 45.42
CA SER A 171 -32.04 -11.56 45.03
C SER A 171 -33.29 -10.84 44.54
N ILE A 172 -34.18 -11.52 43.81
CA ILE A 172 -35.47 -10.97 43.34
C ILE A 172 -36.45 -10.82 44.51
N ALA A 173 -36.44 -11.75 45.46
CA ALA A 173 -37.28 -11.70 46.65
C ALA A 173 -36.84 -10.61 47.64
N ARG A 174 -35.58 -10.16 47.54
CA ARG A 174 -35.07 -9.06 48.36
C ARG A 174 -35.82 -7.76 48.00
N PRO A 175 -36.48 -7.10 48.99
CA PRO A 175 -37.09 -5.80 48.76
C PRO A 175 -36.01 -4.81 48.29
N LEU A 176 -36.28 -4.04 47.24
CA LEU A 176 -35.36 -3.01 46.76
C LEU A 176 -35.14 -1.98 47.86
N GLU A 177 -33.93 -1.95 48.42
CA GLU A 177 -33.50 -0.94 49.37
C GLU A 177 -33.22 0.37 48.61
N ILE A 178 -34.27 1.12 48.32
CA ILE A 178 -34.22 2.37 47.53
C ILE A 178 -33.16 3.35 48.09
N ASN A 179 -33.01 3.39 49.42
CA ASN A 179 -32.02 4.24 50.10
C ASN A 179 -30.57 3.81 49.80
N GLU A 180 -30.28 2.51 49.72
CA GLU A 180 -28.96 2.01 49.35
C GLU A 180 -28.67 2.28 47.87
N ALA A 181 -29.66 2.04 47.00
CA ALA A 181 -29.57 2.36 45.58
C ALA A 181 -29.28 3.84 45.34
N GLU A 182 -30.00 4.74 46.03
CA GLU A 182 -29.77 6.18 45.96
C GLU A 182 -28.35 6.56 46.42
N LYS A 183 -27.86 5.94 47.51
CA LYS A 183 -26.51 6.18 48.02
C LYS A 183 -25.44 5.73 47.02
N VAL A 184 -25.60 4.57 46.40
CA VAL A 184 -24.67 4.08 45.37
C VAL A 184 -24.70 4.99 44.14
N ILE A 185 -25.89 5.45 43.72
CA ILE A 185 -26.03 6.39 42.60
C ILE A 185 -25.32 7.71 42.92
N LYS A 186 -25.46 8.26 44.14
CA LYS A 186 -24.75 9.48 44.56
C LYS A 186 -23.23 9.30 44.50
N ILE A 187 -22.71 8.19 45.03
CA ILE A 187 -21.27 7.89 44.96
C ILE A 187 -20.80 7.77 43.50
N ALA A 188 -21.59 7.12 42.64
CA ALA A 188 -21.27 7.00 41.22
C ALA A 188 -21.24 8.37 40.51
N ILE A 189 -22.19 9.26 40.83
CA ILE A 189 -22.22 10.64 40.33
C ILE A 189 -20.97 11.39 40.77
N ASP A 190 -20.62 11.33 42.06
CA ASP A 190 -19.44 12.01 42.60
C ASP A 190 -18.14 11.52 41.94
N CYS A 191 -18.03 10.20 41.73
CA CYS A 191 -16.89 9.59 41.04
C CYS A 191 -16.78 10.08 39.58
N VAL A 192 -17.90 10.15 38.86
CA VAL A 192 -17.95 10.68 37.49
C VAL A 192 -17.59 12.17 37.46
N LEU A 193 -18.09 12.96 38.41
CA LEU A 193 -17.76 14.39 38.52
C LEU A 193 -16.26 14.61 38.78
N GLU A 194 -15.66 13.80 39.65
CA GLU A 194 -14.22 13.84 39.89
C GLU A 194 -13.43 13.48 38.63
N GLN A 195 -13.88 12.46 37.90
CA GLN A 195 -13.25 12.06 36.64
C GLN A 195 -13.37 13.15 35.56
N VAL A 196 -14.52 13.81 35.47
CA VAL A 196 -14.73 14.97 34.57
C VAL A 196 -13.77 16.10 34.95
N LYS A 197 -13.63 16.40 36.24
CA LYS A 197 -12.70 17.43 36.72
C LYS A 197 -11.25 17.09 36.35
N LYS A 198 -10.79 15.87 36.63
CA LYS A 198 -9.44 15.40 36.26
C LYS A 198 -9.20 15.52 34.76
N THR A 199 -10.17 15.12 33.94
CA THR A 199 -10.07 15.21 32.48
C THR A 199 -9.98 16.66 32.02
N LYS A 200 -10.73 17.57 32.65
CA LYS A 200 -10.68 19.01 32.35
C LYS A 200 -9.33 19.62 32.73
N ASP A 201 -8.76 19.24 33.87
CA ASP A 201 -7.43 19.69 34.29
C ASP A 201 -6.35 19.19 33.32
N MET A 202 -6.43 17.93 32.88
CA MET A 202 -5.56 17.38 31.84
C MET A 202 -5.68 18.14 30.50
N LEU A 203 -6.90 18.47 30.07
CA LEU A 203 -7.14 19.25 28.86
C LEU A 203 -6.48 20.62 28.92
N ASN A 204 -6.58 21.31 30.06
CA ASN A 204 -5.94 22.61 30.27
C ASN A 204 -4.41 22.51 30.19
N ASN A 205 -3.83 21.46 30.77
CA ASN A 205 -2.38 21.23 30.70
C ASN A 205 -1.93 20.99 29.26
N VAL A 206 -2.67 20.17 28.49
CA VAL A 206 -2.38 19.92 27.07
C VAL A 206 -2.46 21.23 26.27
N ALA A 207 -3.45 22.08 26.51
CA ALA A 207 -3.56 23.38 25.83
C ALA A 207 -2.37 24.31 26.14
N LEU A 208 -1.87 24.31 27.38
CA LEU A 208 -0.66 25.06 27.75
C LEU A 208 0.58 24.50 27.06
N ASP A 209 0.72 23.17 27.02
CA ASP A 209 1.84 22.51 26.36
C ASP A 209 1.82 22.74 24.84
N GLU A 210 0.64 22.70 24.21
CA GLU A 210 0.44 23.02 22.81
C GLU A 210 0.90 24.45 22.49
N ALA A 211 0.44 25.45 23.26
CA ALA A 211 0.85 26.84 23.09
C ALA A 211 2.37 27.03 23.26
N ASN A 212 2.97 26.34 24.25
CA ASN A 212 4.41 26.37 24.49
C ASN A 212 5.20 25.74 23.33
N LEU A 213 4.72 24.63 22.77
CA LEU A 213 5.34 23.95 21.64
C LEU A 213 5.22 24.78 20.37
N GLU A 214 4.07 25.41 20.11
CA GLU A 214 3.87 26.28 18.96
C GLU A 214 4.84 27.48 19.00
N ALA A 215 5.00 28.11 20.16
CA ALA A 215 5.98 29.19 20.35
C ALA A 215 7.43 28.72 20.10
N LYS A 216 7.78 27.50 20.52
CA LYS A 216 9.11 26.91 20.23
C LYS A 216 9.28 26.62 18.74
N ILE A 217 8.26 26.09 18.08
CA ILE A 217 8.27 25.78 16.64
C ILE A 217 8.47 27.07 15.84
N GLU A 218 7.72 28.14 16.13
CA GLU A 218 7.86 29.42 15.44
C GLU A 218 9.25 30.03 15.64
N LYS A 219 9.79 29.99 16.86
CA LYS A 219 11.17 30.42 17.12
C LYS A 219 12.18 29.64 16.27
N ARG A 220 12.03 28.31 16.18
CA ARG A 220 12.91 27.46 15.37
C ARG A 220 12.77 27.71 13.87
N LYS A 221 11.56 27.94 13.36
CA LYS A 221 11.33 28.31 11.95
C LYS A 221 12.06 29.60 11.60
N LEU A 222 11.98 30.63 12.44
CA LEU A 222 12.68 31.90 12.23
C LEU A 222 14.21 31.74 12.28
N GLU A 223 14.75 30.94 13.21
CA GLU A 223 16.18 30.62 13.27
C GLU A 223 16.66 29.87 12.01
N LEU A 224 15.85 28.92 11.54
CA LEU A 224 16.12 28.14 10.33
C LEU A 224 16.13 29.05 9.09
N GLU A 225 15.13 29.91 8.93
CA GLU A 225 15.02 30.82 7.80
C GLU A 225 16.21 31.79 7.74
N ARG A 226 16.64 32.34 8.90
CA ARG A 226 17.84 33.18 8.99
C ARG A 226 19.10 32.41 8.59
N SER A 227 19.24 31.16 9.04
CA SER A 227 20.39 30.32 8.72
C SER A 227 20.42 29.93 7.24
N GLN A 228 19.26 29.61 6.65
CA GLN A 228 19.11 29.33 5.22
C GLN A 228 19.46 30.55 4.37
N LYS A 229 18.96 31.73 4.73
CA LYS A 229 19.33 32.99 4.05
C LYS A 229 20.84 33.23 4.10
N ARG A 230 21.46 33.05 5.28
CA ARG A 230 22.92 33.17 5.44
C ARG A 230 23.68 32.16 4.59
N LEU A 231 23.22 30.90 4.55
CA LEU A 231 23.83 29.85 3.74
C LEU A 231 23.73 30.19 2.25
N GLN A 232 22.57 30.66 1.79
CA GLN A 232 22.36 31.07 0.40
C GLN A 232 23.28 32.22 0.01
N THR A 233 23.45 33.23 0.89
CA THR A 233 24.41 34.31 0.67
C THR A 233 25.85 33.76 0.58
N LEU A 234 26.25 32.88 1.49
CA LEU A 234 27.58 32.28 1.47
C LEU A 234 27.83 31.43 0.22
N GLN A 235 26.82 30.68 -0.26
CA GLN A 235 26.91 29.89 -1.49
C GLN A 235 26.96 30.75 -2.75
N SER A 236 26.31 31.91 -2.75
CA SER A 236 26.33 32.83 -3.89
C SER A 236 27.69 33.50 -4.09
N VAL A 237 28.51 33.58 -3.03
CA VAL A 237 29.81 34.23 -3.08
C VAL A 237 30.88 33.18 -3.39
N ARG A 238 31.60 33.39 -4.50
CA ARG A 238 32.79 32.60 -4.85
C ARG A 238 33.85 32.79 -3.75
N PRO A 239 34.38 31.73 -3.13
CA PRO A 239 35.42 31.86 -2.12
C PRO A 239 36.68 32.52 -2.69
N ALA A 240 37.30 33.42 -1.93
CA ALA A 240 38.45 34.20 -2.38
C ALA A 240 39.67 33.36 -2.80
N PHE A 241 39.81 32.16 -2.23
CA PHE A 241 40.91 31.23 -2.57
C PHE A 241 40.66 30.41 -3.84
N MET A 242 39.45 30.45 -4.43
CA MET A 242 39.14 29.63 -5.61
C MET A 242 39.99 29.99 -6.82
N ASP A 243 40.31 31.28 -7.00
CA ASP A 243 41.14 31.74 -8.12
C ASP A 243 42.57 31.22 -7.99
N GLU A 244 43.11 31.16 -6.77
CA GLU A 244 44.42 30.57 -6.50
C GLU A 244 44.40 29.06 -6.70
N TYR A 245 43.34 28.38 -6.24
CA TYR A 245 43.14 26.94 -6.45
C TYR A 245 43.13 26.58 -7.94
N GLU A 246 42.31 27.25 -8.74
CA GLU A 246 42.20 27.00 -10.19
C GLU A 246 43.54 27.24 -10.91
N LYS A 247 44.29 28.28 -10.50
CA LYS A 247 45.62 28.57 -11.03
C LYS A 247 46.63 27.46 -10.71
N ILE A 248 46.61 26.95 -9.47
CA ILE A 248 47.47 25.84 -9.05
C ILE A 248 47.08 24.54 -9.77
N GLU A 249 45.79 24.28 -9.94
CA GLU A 249 45.29 23.11 -10.68
C GLU A 249 45.78 23.11 -12.13
N GLU A 250 45.72 24.27 -12.80
CA GLU A 250 46.22 24.40 -14.17
C GLU A 250 47.74 24.20 -14.26
N GLN A 251 48.50 24.70 -13.26
CA GLN A 251 49.93 24.45 -13.15
C GLN A 251 50.24 22.96 -12.93
N LEU A 252 49.47 22.29 -12.06
CA LEU A 252 49.61 20.86 -11.79
C LEU A 252 49.39 20.04 -13.06
N GLN A 253 48.38 20.39 -13.86
CA GLN A 253 48.10 19.70 -15.12
C GLN A 253 49.24 19.84 -16.14
N LYS A 254 49.84 21.04 -16.24
CA LYS A 254 51.03 21.29 -17.08
C LYS A 254 52.23 20.48 -16.61
N GLN A 255 52.49 20.45 -15.30
CA GLN A 255 53.59 19.67 -14.72
C GLN A 255 53.39 18.17 -14.92
N TYR A 256 52.16 17.67 -14.74
CA TYR A 256 51.83 16.26 -14.95
C TYR A 256 52.05 15.82 -16.41
N SER A 257 51.68 16.67 -17.37
CA SER A 257 51.92 16.41 -18.80
C SER A 257 53.42 16.32 -19.11
N SER A 258 54.22 17.26 -18.58
CA SER A 258 55.69 17.21 -18.74
C SER A 258 56.31 15.99 -18.06
N TYR A 259 55.82 15.62 -16.88
CA TYR A 259 56.24 14.42 -16.17
C TYR A 259 56.00 13.17 -17.01
N LEU A 260 54.80 13.01 -17.59
CA LEU A 260 54.47 11.85 -18.43
C LEU A 260 55.38 11.73 -19.65
N GLU A 261 55.67 12.85 -20.32
CA GLU A 261 56.57 12.85 -21.49
C GLU A 261 58.00 12.45 -21.09
N LYS A 262 58.53 13.04 -20.01
CA LYS A 262 59.84 12.70 -19.48
C LYS A 262 59.91 11.25 -19.02
N PHE A 263 58.88 10.76 -18.35
CA PHE A 263 58.78 9.38 -17.90
C PHE A 263 58.79 8.43 -19.10
N ARG A 264 58.00 8.72 -20.13
CA ARG A 264 57.96 7.90 -21.35
C ARG A 264 59.30 7.87 -22.08
N ASN A 265 59.98 9.01 -22.16
CA ASN A 265 61.32 9.10 -22.74
C ASN A 265 62.36 8.33 -21.90
N LEU A 266 62.28 8.42 -20.57
CA LEU A 266 63.15 7.69 -19.67
C LEU A 266 62.97 6.18 -19.84
N THR A 267 61.74 5.68 -19.79
CA THR A 267 61.44 4.25 -19.98
C THR A 267 61.93 3.73 -21.33
N TYR A 268 61.81 4.54 -22.39
CA TYR A 268 62.34 4.19 -23.71
C TYR A 268 63.87 4.09 -23.71
N MET A 269 64.57 5.04 -23.09
CA MET A 269 66.03 5.03 -23.01
C MET A 269 66.56 3.91 -22.11
N GLU A 270 65.87 3.59 -21.01
CA GLU A 270 66.16 2.43 -20.16
C GLU A 270 66.03 1.13 -20.96
N GLN A 271 64.97 0.97 -21.75
CA GLN A 271 64.80 -0.20 -22.61
C GLN A 271 65.92 -0.34 -23.66
N LEU A 272 66.31 0.75 -24.31
CA LEU A 272 67.44 0.75 -25.26
C LEU A 272 68.76 0.35 -24.60
N LEU A 273 68.99 0.80 -23.36
CA LEU A 273 70.17 0.43 -22.58
C LEU A 273 70.18 -1.05 -22.25
N ASP A 274 69.05 -1.60 -21.81
CA ASP A 274 68.89 -3.02 -21.52
C ASP A 274 69.12 -3.89 -22.77
N ASP A 275 68.60 -3.48 -23.92
CA ASP A 275 68.83 -4.16 -25.20
C ASP A 275 70.31 -4.14 -25.60
N LEU A 276 70.99 -2.99 -25.45
CA LEU A 276 72.43 -2.86 -25.70
C LEU A 276 73.23 -3.81 -24.80
N HIS A 277 72.99 -3.79 -23.49
CA HIS A 277 73.66 -4.68 -22.55
C HIS A 277 73.41 -6.16 -22.89
N ARG A 278 72.20 -6.52 -23.34
CA ARG A 278 71.87 -7.88 -23.78
C ARG A 278 72.67 -8.28 -25.02
N THR A 279 72.75 -7.42 -26.03
CA THR A 279 73.56 -7.71 -27.23
C THR A 279 75.05 -7.82 -26.91
N GLU A 280 75.58 -7.00 -26.01
CA GLU A 280 76.98 -7.08 -25.57
C GLU A 280 77.27 -8.38 -24.84
N GLN A 281 76.35 -8.83 -23.98
CA GLN A 281 76.42 -10.13 -23.30
C GLN A 281 76.41 -11.28 -24.31
N GLU A 282 75.46 -11.30 -25.25
CA GLU A 282 75.39 -12.32 -26.30
C GLU A 282 76.68 -12.36 -27.14
N MET A 283 77.21 -11.20 -27.53
CA MET A 283 78.46 -11.09 -28.28
C MET A 283 79.69 -11.53 -27.47
N PHE A 284 79.67 -11.35 -26.15
CA PHE A 284 80.70 -11.84 -25.25
C PHE A 284 80.63 -13.37 -25.11
N GLU A 285 79.43 -13.93 -24.91
CA GLU A 285 79.19 -15.37 -24.85
C GLU A 285 79.58 -16.07 -26.16
N VAL A 286 79.19 -15.54 -27.32
CA VAL A 286 79.61 -16.08 -28.63
C VAL A 286 81.13 -16.03 -28.79
N ARG A 287 81.80 -14.96 -28.34
CA ARG A 287 83.27 -14.87 -28.35
C ARG A 287 83.91 -15.90 -27.42
N GLN A 288 83.34 -16.16 -26.25
CA GLN A 288 83.81 -17.19 -25.32
C GLN A 288 83.64 -18.60 -25.92
N LEU A 289 82.47 -18.89 -26.51
CA LEU A 289 82.20 -20.17 -27.16
C LEU A 289 83.13 -20.43 -28.34
N ARG A 290 83.41 -19.43 -29.19
CA ARG A 290 84.39 -19.54 -30.28
C ARG A 290 85.80 -19.82 -29.77
N LYS A 291 86.22 -19.18 -28.68
CA LYS A 291 87.51 -19.46 -28.04
C LYS A 291 87.57 -20.87 -27.43
N ALA A 292 86.46 -21.39 -26.93
CA ALA A 292 86.37 -22.74 -26.39
C ALA A 292 86.40 -23.82 -27.49
N GLN A 293 85.87 -23.53 -28.69
CA GLN A 293 85.90 -24.44 -29.85
C GLN A 293 87.26 -24.50 -30.58
N GLN A 294 88.16 -23.55 -30.31
CA GLN A 294 89.52 -23.50 -30.88
C GLN A 294 90.59 -24.12 -29.96
N ARG A 295 90.18 -24.73 -28.85
CA ARG A 295 91.01 -25.54 -27.96
C ARG A 295 90.62 -27.00 -28.07
#